data_AF-A0A545AXI8-F1
#
_entry.id   AF-A0A545AXI8-F1
#
_cell.length_a   1.000
_cell.length_b   1.000
_cell.length_c   1.000
_cell.angle_alpha   90.00
_cell.angle_beta   90.00
_cell.angle_gamma   90.00
#
_symmetry.space_group_name_H-M   'P 1'
#
loop_
_entity.id
_entity.type
_entity.pdbx_description
1 polymer ?
#
loop_
_entity_poly.entity_id
_entity_poly.type
_entity_poly.pdbx_seq_one_letter_code
_entity_poly.pdbx_strand_id
1 'polypeptide(L)'
;MRDAELPLNGRVTQGVVRVGNTVRRPAGPWTDAVDALLLHLESVGFRGAPRALGRDEQSMAGLRPDRPPVVAAERLAALVDGYGLGTADRGLLVPMLARRTRAMVDLLLDGAERDIRPWAQIWTEDSPYWTATTDYLDEHTDVWARALL
;
A
#
# COMPACT_ATOMS: atom_id res chain seq x y z
N MET A 1 -7.30 -14.35 13.95
CA MET A 1 -6.48 -13.54 14.89
C MET A 1 -5.49 -12.74 14.06
N ARG A 2 -5.46 -11.41 14.17
CA ARG A 2 -4.37 -10.61 13.56
C ARG A 2 -3.09 -10.91 14.32
N ASP A 3 -1.98 -11.13 13.62
CA ASP A 3 -0.68 -11.32 14.26
C ASP A 3 -0.30 -10.07 15.05
N ALA A 4 0.15 -10.25 16.29
CA ALA A 4 0.56 -9.15 17.13
C ALA A 4 1.83 -8.48 16.56
N GLU A 5 1.86 -7.15 16.60
CA GLU A 5 3.08 -6.41 16.29
C GLU A 5 4.03 -6.51 17.48
N LEU A 6 5.15 -7.19 17.27
CA LEU A 6 6.17 -7.38 18.29
C LEU A 6 7.33 -6.42 18.00
N PRO A 7 7.57 -5.40 18.84
CA PRO A 7 8.68 -4.49 18.64
C PRO A 7 10.00 -5.27 18.67
N LEU A 8 10.84 -5.02 17.66
CA LEU A 8 12.19 -5.53 17.59
C LEU A 8 13.14 -4.43 18.05
N ASN A 9 13.71 -4.61 19.24
CA ASN A 9 14.66 -3.67 19.81
C ASN A 9 16.02 -3.83 19.10
N GLY A 10 16.26 -3.02 18.08
CA GLY A 10 17.54 -2.92 17.35
C GLY A 10 18.43 -1.79 17.87
N ARG A 11 19.75 -1.88 17.65
CA ARG A 11 20.71 -0.83 18.04
C ARG A 11 20.72 0.40 17.11
N VAL A 12 20.31 0.24 15.84
CA VAL A 12 20.58 1.23 14.77
C VAL A 12 19.30 1.85 14.18
N THR A 13 18.22 1.08 14.08
CA THR A 13 16.94 1.55 13.52
C THR A 13 15.85 1.40 14.58
N GLN A 14 15.29 2.53 15.01
CA GLN A 14 14.13 2.55 15.90
C GLN A 14 12.86 2.22 15.11
N GLY A 15 11.81 1.73 15.79
CA GLY A 15 10.49 1.51 15.16
C GLY A 15 10.39 0.26 14.27
N VAL A 16 11.32 -0.69 14.37
CA VAL A 16 11.24 -1.97 13.66
C VAL A 16 10.26 -2.88 14.40
N VAL A 17 9.28 -3.44 13.69
CA VAL A 17 8.30 -4.37 14.26
C VAL A 17 8.28 -5.68 13.49
N ARG A 18 8.10 -6.79 14.21
CA ARG A 18 7.83 -8.10 13.62
C ARG A 18 6.33 -8.35 13.61
N VAL A 19 5.80 -8.80 12.48
CA VAL A 19 4.41 -9.21 12.32
C VAL A 19 4.41 -10.62 11.73
N GLY A 20 4.07 -11.62 12.55
CA GLY A 20 4.17 -13.04 12.16
C GLY A 20 5.61 -13.41 11.75
N ASN A 21 5.80 -13.75 10.46
CA ASN A 21 7.10 -14.08 9.86
C ASN A 21 7.74 -12.93 9.07
N THR A 22 7.16 -11.72 9.17
CA THR A 22 7.61 -10.54 8.43
C THR A 22 8.18 -9.50 9.37
N VAL A 23 9.04 -8.63 8.84
CA VAL A 23 9.58 -7.48 9.57
C VAL A 23 9.21 -6.22 8.82
N ARG A 24 8.53 -5.30 9.49
CA ARG A 24 8.23 -3.96 9.00
C ARG A 24 9.28 -3.01 9.55
N ARG A 25 9.82 -2.18 8.66
CA ARG A 25 10.84 -1.19 9.00
C ARG A 25 10.38 0.17 8.53
N PRO A 26 10.68 1.24 9.29
CA PRO A 26 10.50 2.59 8.79
C PRO A 26 11.33 2.79 7.51
N ALA A 27 10.72 3.43 6.51
CA ALA A 27 11.44 3.84 5.31
C ALA A 27 12.42 4.99 5.63
N GLY A 28 13.51 5.06 4.88
CA GLY A 28 14.54 6.10 4.98
C GLY A 28 15.27 6.31 3.65
N PRO A 29 16.26 7.22 3.57
CA PRO A 29 16.96 7.57 2.34
C PRO A 29 17.61 6.41 1.59
N TRP A 30 17.89 5.32 2.30
CA TRP A 30 18.50 4.09 1.76
C TRP A 30 17.47 3.06 1.27
N THR A 31 16.16 3.26 1.49
CA THR A 31 15.15 2.22 1.26
C THR A 31 15.03 1.82 -0.20
N ASP A 32 15.09 2.75 -1.15
CA ASP A 32 15.02 2.41 -2.57
C ASP A 32 16.23 1.58 -3.02
N ALA A 33 17.43 1.92 -2.53
CA ALA A 33 18.64 1.16 -2.82
C ALA A 33 18.60 -0.25 -2.20
N VAL A 34 18.04 -0.37 -0.99
CA VAL A 34 17.85 -1.65 -0.31
C VAL A 34 16.82 -2.50 -1.06
N ASP A 35 15.68 -1.94 -1.47
CA ASP A 35 14.66 -2.66 -2.23
C ASP A 35 15.21 -3.13 -3.59
N ALA A 36 15.94 -2.29 -4.31
CA ALA A 36 16.59 -2.66 -5.58
C ALA A 36 17.60 -3.81 -5.39
N LEU A 37 18.37 -3.79 -4.30
CA LEU A 37 19.30 -4.87 -3.97
C LEU A 37 18.57 -6.18 -3.66
N LEU A 38 17.53 -6.14 -2.83
CA LEU A 38 16.78 -7.35 -2.46
C LEU A 38 16.07 -7.96 -3.67
N LEU A 39 15.49 -7.13 -4.55
CA LEU A 39 14.91 -7.57 -5.81
C LEU A 39 15.94 -8.22 -6.73
N HIS A 40 17.15 -7.67 -6.81
CA HIS A 40 18.23 -8.26 -7.59
C HIS A 40 18.66 -9.62 -7.03
N LEU A 41 18.89 -9.71 -5.71
CA LEU A 41 19.27 -10.96 -5.04
C LEU A 41 18.21 -12.05 -5.22
N GLU A 42 16.94 -11.67 -5.17
CA GLU A 42 15.83 -12.57 -5.50
C GLU A 42 15.88 -13.03 -6.96
N SER A 43 16.08 -12.12 -7.92
CA SER A 43 16.14 -12.44 -9.35
C SER A 43 17.25 -13.42 -9.73
N VAL A 44 18.38 -13.39 -9.01
CA VAL A 44 19.52 -14.31 -9.24
C VAL A 44 19.41 -15.60 -8.40
N GLY A 45 18.32 -15.78 -7.66
CA GLY A 45 18.05 -16.99 -6.87
C GLY A 45 18.85 -17.10 -5.57
N PHE A 46 19.39 -15.99 -5.05
CA PHE A 46 20.16 -15.98 -3.82
C PHE A 46 19.25 -16.15 -2.59
N ARG A 47 19.27 -17.34 -1.97
CA ARG A 47 18.38 -17.71 -0.85
C ARG A 47 18.81 -17.17 0.52
N GLY A 48 20.01 -16.58 0.62
CA GLY A 48 20.55 -16.05 1.88
C GLY A 48 20.00 -14.67 2.27
N ALA A 49 19.28 -14.00 1.37
CA ALA A 49 18.71 -12.68 1.60
C ALA A 49 17.20 -12.72 1.89
N PRO A 50 16.67 -11.79 2.69
CA PRO A 50 15.23 -11.63 2.84
C PRO A 50 14.60 -11.16 1.51
N ARG A 51 13.35 -11.56 1.26
CA ARG A 51 12.58 -11.08 0.10
C ARG A 51 11.88 -9.76 0.43
N ALA A 52 11.88 -8.82 -0.50
CA ALA A 52 11.12 -7.58 -0.36
C ALA A 52 9.63 -7.90 -0.55
N LEU A 53 8.82 -7.75 0.50
CA LEU A 53 7.39 -8.08 0.48
C LEU A 53 6.49 -6.91 0.03
N GLY A 54 7.11 -5.85 -0.47
CA GLY A 54 6.44 -4.59 -0.75
C GLY A 54 6.40 -3.67 0.48
N ARG A 55 6.22 -2.39 0.19
CA ARG A 55 5.62 -1.45 1.14
C ARG A 55 4.11 -1.77 1.15
N ASP A 56 3.32 -1.28 2.11
CA ASP A 56 1.87 -1.60 2.27
C ASP A 56 1.02 -1.83 0.98
N GLU A 57 -0.15 -2.43 1.12
CA GLU A 57 -1.00 -2.88 -0.01
C GLU A 57 -1.35 -1.78 -1.04
N GLN A 58 -1.34 -0.50 -0.64
CA GLN A 58 -1.56 0.66 -1.53
C GLN A 58 -0.34 1.00 -2.39
N SER A 59 0.86 0.63 -1.96
CA SER A 59 2.11 0.92 -2.65
C SER A 59 2.56 -0.15 -3.65
N MET A 60 1.97 -1.36 -3.65
CA MET A 60 2.29 -2.39 -4.65
C MET A 60 1.90 -1.99 -6.09
N ALA A 61 0.67 -1.53 -6.30
CA ALA A 61 0.27 -0.86 -7.55
C ALA A 61 0.70 0.63 -7.58
N GLY A 62 0.90 1.22 -6.38
CA GLY A 62 1.21 2.63 -6.18
C GLY A 62 0.10 3.52 -6.71
N LEU A 63 -1.08 3.30 -6.15
CA LEU A 63 -2.27 4.12 -6.35
C LEU A 63 -2.10 5.40 -5.53
N ARG A 64 -1.37 6.37 -6.07
CA ARG A 64 -0.98 7.61 -5.38
C ARG A 64 -1.10 8.82 -6.30
N PRO A 65 -1.47 10.01 -5.78
CA PRO A 65 -1.77 11.18 -6.60
C PRO A 65 -0.58 11.73 -7.41
N ASP A 66 0.64 11.51 -6.94
CA ASP A 66 1.89 11.93 -7.59
C ASP A 66 2.29 11.05 -8.79
N ARG A 67 1.57 9.96 -9.05
CA ARG A 67 1.85 9.03 -10.16
C ARG A 67 0.86 9.21 -11.31
N PRO A 68 1.35 9.25 -12.57
CA PRO A 68 0.47 9.21 -13.73
C PRO A 68 -0.49 8.00 -13.67
N PRO A 69 -1.82 8.20 -13.77
CA PRO A 69 -2.83 7.15 -13.63
C PRO A 69 -2.58 5.95 -14.53
N VAL A 70 -2.18 6.19 -15.79
CA VAL A 70 -1.90 5.11 -16.75
C VAL A 70 -0.80 4.17 -16.25
N VAL A 71 0.27 4.71 -15.67
CA VAL A 71 1.38 3.91 -15.12
C VAL A 71 0.94 3.10 -13.89
N ALA A 72 0.11 3.70 -13.02
CA ALA A 72 -0.46 2.98 -11.88
C ALA A 72 -1.42 1.86 -12.35
N ALA A 73 -2.16 2.10 -13.44
CA ALA A 73 -3.12 1.17 -14.00
C ALA A 73 -2.44 -0.05 -14.63
N GLU A 74 -1.35 0.16 -15.37
CA GLU A 74 -0.52 -0.93 -15.91
C GLU A 74 0.03 -1.84 -14.81
N ARG A 75 0.50 -1.25 -13.71
CA ARG A 75 0.99 -2.00 -12.54
C ARG A 75 -0.13 -2.76 -11.84
N LEU A 76 -1.29 -2.13 -11.71
CA LEU A 76 -2.47 -2.78 -11.15
C LEU A 76 -2.92 -3.96 -12.03
N ALA A 77 -2.92 -3.80 -13.35
CA ALA A 77 -3.22 -4.88 -14.29
C ALA A 77 -2.23 -6.04 -14.14
N ALA A 78 -0.93 -5.77 -14.12
CA ALA A 78 0.10 -6.80 -13.91
C ALA A 78 -0.06 -7.52 -12.57
N LEU A 79 -0.44 -6.80 -11.50
CA LEU A 79 -0.74 -7.39 -10.20
C LEU A 79 -1.95 -8.33 -10.30
N VAL A 80 -3.05 -7.83 -10.84
CA VAL A 80 -4.32 -8.56 -11.02
C VAL A 80 -4.12 -9.80 -11.90
N ASP A 81 -3.31 -9.70 -12.96
CA ASP A 81 -2.88 -10.81 -13.81
C ASP A 81 -2.10 -11.86 -13.01
N GLY A 82 -1.14 -11.42 -12.18
CA GLY A 82 -0.36 -12.31 -11.32
C GLY A 82 -1.20 -13.09 -10.30
N TYR A 83 -2.33 -12.53 -9.87
CA TYR A 83 -3.32 -13.21 -9.02
C TYR A 83 -4.35 -14.03 -9.80
N GLY A 84 -4.33 -13.99 -11.13
CA GLY A 84 -5.22 -14.79 -11.98
C GLY A 84 -6.69 -14.37 -11.92
N LEU A 85 -6.99 -13.10 -11.63
CA LEU A 85 -8.37 -12.61 -11.55
C LEU A 85 -9.04 -12.66 -12.94
N GLY A 86 -10.24 -13.25 -12.98
CA GLY A 86 -11.08 -13.27 -14.17
C GLY A 86 -11.79 -11.94 -14.43
N THR A 87 -12.29 -11.72 -15.65
CA THR A 87 -12.92 -10.46 -16.08
C THR A 87 -14.08 -10.02 -15.17
N ALA A 88 -14.87 -10.96 -14.63
CA ALA A 88 -15.95 -10.64 -13.70
C ALA A 88 -15.43 -10.00 -12.40
N ASP A 89 -14.38 -10.55 -11.80
CA ASP A 89 -13.78 -10.03 -10.58
C ASP A 89 -13.06 -8.70 -10.81
N ARG A 90 -12.44 -8.53 -11.99
CA ARG A 90 -11.82 -7.26 -12.41
C ARG A 90 -12.83 -6.12 -12.51
N GLY A 91 -14.03 -6.41 -13.04
CA GLY A 91 -15.12 -5.44 -13.08
C GLY A 91 -15.61 -5.00 -11.70
N LEU A 92 -15.55 -5.89 -10.71
CA LEU A 92 -15.87 -5.56 -9.32
C LEU A 92 -14.74 -4.80 -8.62
N LEU A 93 -13.49 -4.97 -9.05
CA LEU A 93 -12.33 -4.33 -8.42
C LEU A 93 -12.30 -2.81 -8.65
N VAL A 94 -12.63 -2.35 -9.87
CA VAL A 94 -12.61 -0.92 -10.24
C VAL A 94 -13.40 -0.04 -9.25
N PRO A 95 -14.70 -0.28 -8.98
CA PRO A 95 -15.45 0.53 -8.00
C PRO A 95 -14.98 0.33 -6.55
N MET A 96 -14.26 -0.77 -6.25
CA MET A 96 -13.71 -1.02 -4.92
C MET A 96 -12.46 -0.20 -4.60
N LEU A 97 -11.69 0.23 -5.61
CA LEU A 97 -10.47 1.01 -5.39
C LEU A 97 -10.76 2.30 -4.60
N ALA A 98 -11.65 3.15 -5.12
CA ALA A 98 -12.02 4.40 -4.47
C ALA A 98 -12.88 4.17 -3.21
N ARG A 99 -13.76 3.17 -3.23
CA ARG A 99 -14.60 2.86 -2.05
C ARG A 99 -13.75 2.46 -0.83
N ARG A 100 -12.66 1.73 -1.04
CA ARG A 100 -11.74 1.34 0.05
C ARG A 100 -11.10 2.57 0.69
N THR A 101 -10.61 3.52 -0.11
CA THR A 101 -9.92 4.70 0.41
C THR A 101 -10.90 5.68 1.06
N ARG A 102 -12.10 5.85 0.48
CA ARG A 102 -13.17 6.63 1.10
C ARG A 102 -13.57 6.11 2.48
N ALA A 103 -13.71 4.79 2.63
CA ALA A 103 -13.99 4.19 3.94
C ALA A 103 -12.88 4.48 4.98
N MET A 104 -11.63 4.66 4.54
CA MET A 104 -10.54 5.08 5.42
C MET A 104 -10.66 6.56 5.81
N VAL A 105 -11.00 7.43 4.86
CA VAL A 105 -11.27 8.85 5.13
C VAL A 105 -12.41 8.98 6.16
N ASP A 106 -13.52 8.26 5.96
CA ASP A 106 -14.67 8.27 6.88
C ASP A 106 -14.29 7.80 8.28
N LEU A 107 -13.51 6.72 8.38
CA LEU A 107 -13.02 6.18 9.66
C LEU A 107 -12.14 7.18 10.41
N LEU A 108 -11.24 7.85 9.70
CA LEU A 108 -10.32 8.82 10.29
C LEU A 108 -11.06 10.09 10.73
N LEU A 109 -12.03 10.55 9.94
CA LEU A 109 -12.87 11.69 10.27
C LEU A 109 -13.73 11.41 11.52
N ASP A 110 -14.48 10.29 11.57
CA ASP A 110 -15.25 9.89 12.76
C ASP A 110 -14.35 9.77 14.00
N GLY A 111 -13.18 9.17 13.82
CA GLY A 111 -12.17 9.06 14.87
C GLY A 111 -11.69 10.42 15.39
N ALA A 112 -11.48 11.39 14.50
CA ALA A 112 -11.07 12.75 14.86
C ALA A 112 -12.17 13.54 15.55
N GLU A 113 -13.41 13.48 15.04
CA GLU A 113 -14.57 14.14 15.65
C GLU A 113 -14.84 13.65 17.08
N ARG A 114 -14.50 12.39 17.36
CA ARG A 114 -14.72 11.73 18.65
C ARG A 114 -13.47 11.66 19.53
N ASP A 115 -12.36 12.25 19.08
CA ASP A 115 -11.05 12.21 19.74
C ASP A 115 -10.57 10.77 20.09
N ILE A 116 -10.88 9.80 19.22
CA ILE A 116 -10.53 8.39 19.41
C ILE A 116 -9.14 8.12 18.82
N ARG A 117 -8.21 7.67 19.66
CA ARG A 117 -6.87 7.26 19.23
C ARG A 117 -6.84 5.80 18.77
N PRO A 118 -6.03 5.44 17.75
CA PRO A 118 -5.05 6.31 17.07
C PRO A 118 -5.64 7.18 15.95
N TRP A 119 -6.91 7.01 15.59
CA TRP A 119 -7.53 7.59 14.40
C TRP A 119 -7.48 9.13 14.34
N ALA A 120 -7.76 9.81 15.46
CA ALA A 120 -7.68 11.27 15.54
C ALA A 120 -6.27 11.83 15.24
N GLN A 121 -5.22 11.11 15.68
CA GLN A 121 -3.84 11.49 15.37
C GLN A 121 -3.54 11.30 13.89
N ILE A 122 -3.90 10.14 13.35
CA ILE A 122 -3.67 9.82 11.92
C ILE A 122 -4.44 10.80 11.03
N TRP A 123 -5.65 11.19 11.39
CA TRP A 123 -6.39 12.22 10.66
C TRP A 123 -5.63 13.55 10.59
N THR A 124 -5.06 13.99 11.71
CA THR A 124 -4.30 15.25 11.78
C THR A 124 -3.02 15.18 10.93
N GLU A 125 -2.34 14.03 10.93
CA GLU A 125 -1.06 13.85 10.26
C GLU A 125 -1.21 13.54 8.76
N ASP A 126 -2.18 12.70 8.39
CA ASP A 126 -2.23 12.04 7.08
C ASP A 126 -3.51 12.32 6.27
N SER A 127 -4.51 13.04 6.80
CA SER A 127 -5.78 13.26 6.06
C SER A 127 -5.61 13.84 4.65
N PRO A 128 -4.68 14.78 4.36
CA PRO A 128 -4.51 15.28 2.99
C PRO A 128 -4.10 14.18 2.01
N TYR A 129 -3.29 13.22 2.45
CA TYR A 129 -2.89 12.08 1.62
C TYR A 129 -4.08 11.15 1.34
N TRP A 130 -4.86 10.83 2.38
CA TRP A 130 -6.02 9.95 2.25
C TRP A 130 -7.10 10.54 1.35
N THR A 131 -7.44 11.82 1.53
CA THR A 131 -8.39 12.53 0.67
C THR A 131 -7.90 12.62 -0.76
N ALA A 132 -6.65 13.06 -0.99
CA ALA A 132 -6.10 13.16 -2.34
C ALA A 132 -6.03 11.80 -3.05
N THR A 133 -5.74 10.72 -2.31
CA THR A 133 -5.72 9.36 -2.89
C THR A 133 -7.13 8.89 -3.24
N THR A 134 -8.16 9.24 -2.45
CA THR A 134 -9.55 8.99 -2.80
C THR A 134 -9.95 9.73 -4.08
N ASP A 135 -9.68 11.04 -4.15
CA ASP A 135 -9.99 11.86 -5.33
C ASP A 135 -9.27 11.32 -6.58
N TYR A 136 -7.97 11.01 -6.46
CA TYR A 136 -7.19 10.39 -7.53
C TYR A 136 -7.82 9.10 -8.07
N LEU A 137 -8.35 8.25 -7.18
CA LEU A 137 -8.97 7.00 -7.59
C LEU A 137 -10.33 7.21 -8.23
N ASP A 138 -11.14 8.14 -7.70
CA ASP A 138 -12.46 8.47 -8.26
C ASP A 138 -12.34 9.12 -9.64
N GLU A 139 -11.49 10.13 -9.78
CA GLU A 139 -11.34 10.92 -11.01
C GLU A 139 -10.86 10.09 -12.21
N HIS A 140 -10.11 9.03 -11.96
CA HIS A 140 -9.48 8.21 -13.01
C HIS A 140 -10.14 6.83 -13.19
N THR A 141 -11.41 6.70 -12.81
CA THR A 141 -12.17 5.44 -12.92
C THR A 141 -12.13 4.83 -14.33
N ASP A 142 -12.15 5.66 -15.37
CA ASP A 142 -12.07 5.21 -16.77
C ASP A 142 -10.71 4.58 -17.10
N VAL A 143 -9.62 5.09 -16.51
CA VAL A 143 -8.26 4.57 -16.71
C VAL A 143 -8.13 3.20 -16.07
N TRP A 144 -8.65 3.03 -14.85
CA TRP A 144 -8.66 1.75 -14.15
C TRP A 144 -9.51 0.72 -14.90
N ALA A 145 -10.69 1.11 -15.37
CA ALA A 145 -11.57 0.25 -16.13
C ALA A 145 -10.91 -0.25 -17.42
N ARG A 146 -10.29 0.66 -18.20
CA ARG A 146 -9.60 0.29 -19.45
C ARG A 146 -8.41 -0.64 -19.25
N ALA A 147 -7.72 -0.56 -18.11
CA ALA A 147 -6.59 -1.43 -17.83
C ALA A 147 -7.01 -2.82 -17.31
N LEU A 148 -8.22 -2.94 -16.75
CA LEU A 148 -8.69 -4.15 -16.07
C LEU A 148 -9.74 -4.95 -16.84
N LEU A 149 -10.38 -4.38 -17.86
CA LEU A 149 -11.47 -4.99 -18.64
C LEU A 149 -11.10 -5.10 -20.11
#